data_AF-K0UYI5-F1
#
_entry.id   AF-K0UYI5-F1
#
_cell.length_a   1.000
_cell.length_b   1.000
_cell.length_c   1.000
_cell.angle_alpha   90.00
_cell.angle_beta   90.00
_cell.angle_gamma   90.00
#
_symmetry.space_group_name_H-M   'P 1'
#
loop_
_entity.id
_entity.type
_entity.pdbx_description
1 polymer ?
#
loop_
_entity_poly.entity_id
_entity_poly.type
_entity_poly.pdbx_seq_one_letter_code
_entity_poly.pdbx_strand_id
1 'polypeptide(L)'
;MSTGAAKRPSTQASLGYDDTWGPYWDAMFRPALVTAWIDWKRCSTGVNVARALWRQREYLRRVFMEVHGDDPDGWPSHHPGVVLDDVSSSGYAACLGCPWLNGRERPPMLAARRHETSGGDAD
;
A
#
# COMPACT_ATOMS: atom_id res chain seq x y z
N MET A 1 -9.99 -26.76 -27.94
CA MET A 1 -10.15 -26.84 -26.46
C MET A 1 -9.02 -26.03 -25.84
N SER A 2 -9.29 -24.83 -25.31
CA SER A 2 -8.26 -24.08 -24.57
C SER A 2 -7.97 -24.79 -23.26
N THR A 3 -6.79 -25.37 -23.15
CA THR A 3 -6.20 -25.80 -21.88
C THR A 3 -5.94 -24.56 -21.03
N GLY A 4 -6.90 -24.20 -20.17
CA GLY A 4 -6.68 -23.16 -19.18
C GLY A 4 -5.44 -23.51 -18.35
N ALA A 5 -4.46 -22.61 -18.28
CA ALA A 5 -3.25 -22.83 -17.51
C ALA A 5 -3.60 -23.17 -16.05
N ALA A 6 -2.95 -24.21 -15.51
CA ALA A 6 -3.19 -24.65 -14.14
C ALA A 6 -2.97 -23.51 -13.14
N LYS A 7 -3.91 -23.37 -12.19
CA LYS A 7 -3.81 -22.38 -11.11
C LYS A 7 -3.11 -23.01 -9.90
N ARG A 8 -2.31 -22.22 -9.21
CA ARG A 8 -1.60 -22.58 -7.98
C ARG A 8 -1.68 -21.42 -6.97
N PRO A 9 -1.44 -21.65 -5.67
CA PRO A 9 -1.32 -20.56 -4.71
C PRO A 9 -0.28 -19.53 -5.19
N SER A 10 -0.62 -18.24 -5.09
CA SER A 10 0.32 -17.16 -5.41
C SER A 10 1.48 -17.14 -4.43
N THR A 11 2.68 -16.87 -4.93
CA THR A 11 3.87 -16.61 -4.13
C THR A 11 3.65 -15.34 -3.30
N GLN A 12 3.94 -15.40 -2.01
CA GLN A 12 3.88 -14.24 -1.12
C GLN A 12 5.22 -13.49 -1.17
N ALA A 13 5.33 -12.54 -2.12
CA ALA A 13 6.58 -11.81 -2.34
C ALA A 13 6.95 -10.84 -1.21
N SER A 14 5.98 -10.51 -0.34
CA SER A 14 6.13 -9.64 0.83
C SER A 14 6.87 -10.28 2.01
N LEU A 15 7.05 -11.61 2.04
CA LEU A 15 7.68 -12.30 3.17
C LEU A 15 9.09 -11.75 3.46
N GLY A 16 9.30 -11.33 4.72
CA GLY A 16 10.55 -10.72 5.18
C GLY A 16 10.69 -9.22 4.92
N TYR A 17 9.61 -8.56 4.47
CA TYR A 17 9.56 -7.13 4.18
C TYR A 17 8.50 -6.40 5.00
N ASP A 18 8.14 -6.94 6.18
CA ASP A 18 7.06 -6.46 7.04
C ASP A 18 7.25 -4.99 7.45
N ASP A 19 8.49 -4.57 7.70
CA ASP A 19 8.84 -3.20 8.08
C ASP A 19 9.12 -2.26 6.88
N THR A 20 8.86 -2.73 5.65
CA THR A 20 9.08 -1.94 4.43
C THR A 20 7.87 -2.02 3.50
N TRP A 21 8.08 -2.31 2.21
CA TRP A 21 7.03 -2.31 1.19
C TRP A 21 6.12 -3.56 1.23
N GLY A 22 6.39 -4.54 2.10
CA GLY A 22 5.64 -5.80 2.20
C GLY A 22 4.14 -5.61 2.40
N PRO A 23 3.69 -4.82 3.39
CA PRO A 23 2.27 -4.55 3.63
C PRO A 23 1.54 -3.94 2.41
N TYR A 24 2.25 -3.14 1.60
CA TYR A 24 1.67 -2.55 0.39
C TYR A 24 1.43 -3.61 -0.68
N TRP A 25 2.35 -4.56 -0.81
CA TRP A 25 2.16 -5.71 -1.69
C TRP A 25 0.98 -6.58 -1.23
N ASP A 26 0.85 -6.83 0.07
CA ASP A 26 -0.26 -7.63 0.63
C ASP A 26 -1.62 -6.96 0.43
N ALA A 27 -1.71 -5.64 0.63
CA ALA A 27 -2.92 -4.86 0.38
C ALA A 27 -3.38 -4.93 -1.08
N MET A 28 -2.43 -4.92 -2.03
CA MET A 28 -2.72 -5.05 -3.46
C MET A 28 -3.05 -6.49 -3.87
N PHE A 29 -2.35 -7.48 -3.31
CA PHE A 29 -2.36 -8.86 -3.79
C PHE A 29 -2.71 -9.87 -2.70
N ARG A 30 -3.98 -9.87 -2.28
CA ARG A 30 -4.51 -10.90 -1.38
C ARG A 30 -4.20 -12.32 -1.89
N PRO A 31 -3.97 -13.30 -0.98
CA PRO A 31 -3.75 -14.69 -1.32
C PRO A 31 -4.81 -15.20 -2.30
N ALA A 32 -4.36 -15.78 -3.43
CA ALA A 32 -5.27 -16.27 -4.47
C ALA A 32 -4.65 -17.41 -5.27
N LEU A 33 -5.50 -18.24 -5.88
CA LEU A 33 -5.06 -19.21 -6.89
C LEU A 33 -4.87 -18.49 -8.24
N VAL A 34 -3.63 -18.49 -8.75
CA VAL A 34 -3.22 -17.74 -9.95
C VAL A 34 -2.46 -18.64 -10.93
N THR A 35 -2.41 -18.23 -12.20
CA THR A 35 -1.54 -18.89 -13.19
C THR A 35 -0.08 -18.46 -12.96
N ALA A 36 0.87 -19.25 -13.46
CA ALA A 36 2.30 -18.93 -13.35
C ALA A 36 2.65 -17.53 -13.92
N TRP A 37 1.99 -17.13 -15.01
CA TRP A 37 2.18 -15.80 -15.59
C TRP A 37 1.72 -14.66 -14.67
N ILE A 38 0.56 -14.81 -14.03
CA ILE A 38 0.06 -13.81 -13.07
C ILE A 38 0.94 -13.77 -11.83
N ASP A 39 1.38 -14.94 -11.35
CA ASP A 39 2.30 -15.03 -10.22
C ASP A 39 3.63 -14.31 -10.50
N TRP A 40 4.20 -14.54 -11.68
CA TRP A 40 5.40 -13.84 -12.14
C TRP A 40 5.19 -12.32 -12.22
N LYS A 41 4.04 -11.84 -12.70
CA LYS A 41 3.72 -10.40 -12.71
C LYS A 41 3.61 -9.80 -11.30
N ARG A 42 2.98 -10.52 -10.36
CA ARG A 42 2.89 -10.08 -8.96
C ARG A 42 4.27 -10.00 -8.31
N CYS A 43 5.17 -10.93 -8.61
CA CYS A 43 6.52 -10.99 -8.05
C CYS A 43 7.52 -10.03 -8.73
N SER A 44 7.21 -9.51 -9.92
CA SER A 44 8.06 -8.55 -10.64
C SER A 44 7.45 -7.15 -10.58
N THR A 45 6.53 -6.84 -11.50
CA THR A 45 5.85 -5.55 -11.58
C THR A 45 5.16 -5.19 -10.25
N GLY A 46 4.46 -6.14 -9.62
CA GLY A 46 3.78 -5.90 -8.35
C GLY A 46 4.72 -5.46 -7.23
N VAL A 47 5.90 -6.07 -7.13
CA VAL A 47 6.94 -5.69 -6.16
C VAL A 47 7.49 -4.29 -6.46
N ASN A 48 7.73 -3.96 -7.74
CA ASN A 48 8.20 -2.62 -8.11
C ASN A 48 7.18 -1.54 -7.78
N VAL A 49 5.89 -1.80 -8.00
CA VAL A 49 4.79 -0.89 -7.63
C VAL A 49 4.74 -0.69 -6.11
N ALA A 50 4.79 -1.76 -5.32
CA ALA A 50 4.78 -1.67 -3.86
C ALA A 50 5.96 -0.84 -3.33
N ARG A 51 7.15 -1.05 -3.89
CA ARG A 51 8.36 -0.28 -3.54
C ARG A 51 8.25 1.20 -3.89
N ALA A 52 7.71 1.53 -5.06
CA ALA A 52 7.54 2.92 -5.48
C ALA A 52 6.57 3.66 -4.54
N LEU A 53 5.41 3.07 -4.28
CA LEU A 53 4.43 3.60 -3.32
C LEU A 53 5.02 3.77 -1.92
N TRP A 54 5.76 2.78 -1.41
CA TRP A 54 6.42 2.87 -0.11
C TRP A 54 7.44 4.03 -0.06
N ARG A 55 8.26 4.19 -1.11
CA ARG A 55 9.22 5.30 -1.19
C ARG A 55 8.52 6.65 -1.20
N GLN A 56 7.42 6.78 -1.92
CA GLN A 56 6.61 8.01 -1.93
C GLN A 56 6.07 8.29 -0.52
N ARG A 57 5.53 7.28 0.16
CA ARG A 57 5.07 7.40 1.55
C ARG A 57 6.20 7.86 2.50
N GLU A 58 7.38 7.25 2.43
CA GLU A 58 8.52 7.64 3.28
C GLU A 58 9.07 9.03 2.94
N TYR A 59 8.98 9.45 1.69
CA TYR A 59 9.27 10.84 1.32
C TYR A 59 8.26 11.81 1.96
N LEU A 60 6.96 11.56 1.80
CA LEU A 60 5.92 12.42 2.38
C LEU A 60 5.96 12.41 3.92
N ARG A 61 6.28 11.27 4.54
CA ARG A 61 6.47 11.16 5.99
C ARG A 61 7.58 12.06 6.49
N ARG A 62 8.72 12.11 5.79
CA ARG A 62 9.84 13.00 6.13
C ARG A 62 9.45 14.48 5.99
N VAL A 63 8.78 14.85 4.90
CA VAL A 63 8.26 16.22 4.71
C VAL A 63 7.27 16.60 5.82
N PHE A 64 6.41 15.67 6.24
CA PHE A 64 5.48 15.89 7.34
C PHE A 64 6.22 16.09 8.67
N MET A 65 7.24 15.28 8.95
CA MET A 65 8.08 15.38 10.15
C MET A 65 8.87 16.69 10.21
N GLU A 66 9.30 17.24 9.07
CA GLU A 66 9.96 18.55 9.02
C GLU A 66 9.05 19.68 9.52
N VAL A 67 7.72 19.53 9.38
CA VAL A 67 6.73 20.52 9.80
C VAL A 67 6.22 20.26 11.22
N HIS A 68 6.02 19.00 11.60
CA HIS A 68 5.32 18.60 12.82
C HIS A 68 6.20 17.94 13.88
N GLY A 69 7.48 17.73 13.61
CA GLY A 69 8.40 16.98 14.47
C GLY A 69 8.44 15.48 14.14
N ASP A 70 9.46 14.81 14.65
CA ASP A 70 9.70 13.38 14.48
C ASP A 70 8.89 12.51 15.46
N ASP A 71 8.39 13.08 16.55
CA ASP A 71 7.53 12.43 17.54
C ASP A 71 6.09 12.25 17.03
N PRO A 72 5.64 11.00 16.76
CA PRO A 72 4.29 10.74 16.28
C PRO A 72 3.19 11.11 17.29
N ASP A 73 3.47 11.13 18.59
CA ASP A 73 2.48 11.50 19.61
C ASP A 73 2.23 13.02 19.63
N GLY A 74 3.15 13.81 19.07
CA GLY A 74 3.02 15.25 18.89
C GLY A 74 2.32 15.66 17.58
N TRP A 75 2.00 14.70 16.70
CA TRP A 75 1.40 15.01 15.40
C TRP A 75 -0.06 15.48 15.53
N PRO A 76 -0.56 16.32 14.60
CA PRO A 76 -1.97 16.72 14.57
C PRO A 76 -2.95 15.54 14.47
N SER A 77 -2.50 14.42 13.92
CA SER A 77 -3.19 13.14 13.88
C SER A 77 -2.17 12.01 13.96
N HIS A 78 -2.50 10.94 14.68
CA HIS A 78 -1.67 9.72 14.73
C HIS A 78 -1.69 8.95 13.40
N HIS A 79 -2.70 9.17 12.56
CA HIS A 79 -2.86 8.51 11.26
C HIS A 79 -3.00 9.51 10.10
N PRO A 80 -2.00 10.37 9.81
CA PRO A 80 -2.13 11.37 8.74
C PRO A 80 -2.38 10.69 7.39
N GLY A 81 -3.54 10.97 6.81
CA GLY A 81 -3.97 10.41 5.53
C GLY A 81 -3.34 11.15 4.34
N VAL A 82 -2.86 10.40 3.35
CA VAL A 82 -2.27 10.94 2.12
C VAL A 82 -2.77 10.19 0.88
N VAL A 83 -2.54 10.77 -0.30
CA VAL A 83 -2.72 10.09 -1.58
C VAL A 83 -1.35 9.85 -2.22
N LEU A 84 -1.11 8.61 -2.65
CA LEU A 84 0.09 8.17 -3.36
C LEU A 84 -0.25 7.94 -4.83
N ASP A 85 0.39 8.68 -5.73
CA ASP A 85 0.07 8.73 -7.17
C ASP A 85 1.27 8.45 -8.09
N ASP A 86 2.44 8.12 -7.53
CA ASP A 86 3.71 7.91 -8.28
C ASP A 86 3.62 6.82 -9.36
N VAL A 87 2.65 5.91 -9.24
CA VAL A 87 2.45 4.76 -10.14
C VAL A 87 1.10 4.75 -10.87
N SER A 88 0.18 5.66 -10.54
CA SER A 88 -1.15 5.70 -11.14
C SER A 88 -1.84 7.03 -10.93
N SER A 89 -2.43 7.58 -12.01
CA SER A 89 -3.26 8.79 -11.96
C SER A 89 -4.52 8.65 -11.10
N SER A 90 -4.97 7.42 -10.81
CA SER A 90 -6.11 7.19 -9.91
C SER A 90 -5.72 7.29 -8.43
N GLY A 91 -4.43 7.23 -8.10
CA GLY A 91 -3.89 7.29 -6.75
C GLY A 91 -4.26 6.11 -5.85
N TYR A 92 -3.56 6.00 -4.73
CA TYR A 92 -3.85 5.11 -3.60
C TYR A 92 -4.02 5.96 -2.35
N ALA A 93 -5.01 5.64 -1.53
CA ALA A 93 -5.08 6.19 -0.18
C ALA A 93 -4.02 5.51 0.69
N ALA A 94 -3.30 6.25 1.51
CA ALA A 94 -2.31 5.70 2.43
C ALA A 94 -2.23 6.49 3.74
N CYS A 95 -1.48 5.95 4.70
CA CYS A 95 -1.24 6.56 5.99
C CYS A 95 0.27 6.80 6.23
N LEU A 96 0.63 7.95 6.80
CA LEU A 96 2.02 8.25 7.20
C LEU A 96 2.40 7.64 8.55
N GLY A 97 1.41 7.37 9.42
CA GLY A 97 1.62 6.80 10.77
C GLY A 97 1.79 5.28 10.77
N CYS A 98 1.02 4.56 9.97
CA CYS A 98 1.02 3.09 9.90
C CYS A 98 1.14 2.58 8.44
N PRO A 99 1.39 1.28 8.21
CA PRO A 99 1.61 0.73 6.86
C PRO A 99 0.31 0.49 6.05
N TRP A 100 -0.76 1.26 6.31
CA TRP A 100 -2.04 1.13 5.63
C TRP A 100 -2.02 1.68 4.19
N LEU A 101 -2.66 0.96 3.27
CA LEU A 101 -2.79 1.29 1.85
C LEU A 101 -4.16 0.80 1.32
N ASN A 102 -4.90 1.67 0.63
CA ASN A 102 -6.16 1.32 -0.02
C ASN A 102 -6.19 1.84 -1.47
N GLY A 103 -6.21 0.91 -2.43
CA GLY A 103 -6.35 1.20 -3.86
C GLY A 103 -7.76 0.95 -4.43
N ARG A 104 -8.72 0.56 -3.58
CA ARG A 104 -10.07 0.10 -3.98
C ARG A 104 -11.07 1.25 -3.96
N GLU A 105 -11.03 2.07 -2.92
CA GLU A 105 -12.02 3.10 -2.68
C GLU A 105 -11.74 4.38 -3.45
N ARG A 106 -12.82 5.02 -3.93
CA ARG A 106 -12.75 6.26 -4.71
C ARG A 106 -13.67 7.33 -4.11
N PRO A 107 -13.25 8.61 -4.12
CA PRO A 107 -11.88 9.09 -4.36
C PRO A 107 -10.91 8.68 -3.22
N PRO A 108 -9.61 8.46 -3.52
CA PRO A 108 -8.63 8.00 -2.52
C PRO A 108 -8.49 8.96 -1.33
N MET A 109 -8.65 10.26 -1.56
CA MET A 109 -8.60 11.27 -0.50
C MET A 109 -9.69 11.08 0.56
N LEU A 110 -10.90 10.61 0.19
CA LEU A 110 -11.95 10.33 1.18
C LEU A 110 -11.63 9.08 2.01
N ALA A 111 -11.04 8.05 1.40
CA ALA A 111 -10.62 6.86 2.13
C ALA A 111 -9.49 7.18 3.12
N ALA A 112 -8.49 7.96 2.68
CA ALA A 112 -7.41 8.43 3.55
C ALA A 112 -7.95 9.25 4.73
N ARG A 113 -8.92 10.15 4.46
CA ARG A 113 -9.55 10.95 5.51
C ARG A 113 -10.34 10.10 6.49
N ARG A 114 -11.08 9.09 6.03
CA ARG A 114 -11.79 8.14 6.90
C ARG A 114 -10.84 7.38 7.81
N HIS A 115 -9.74 6.86 7.26
CA HIS A 115 -8.71 6.17 8.03
C HIS A 115 -8.13 7.09 9.12
N GLU A 116 -7.79 8.33 8.76
CA GLU A 116 -7.32 9.34 9.71
C GLU A 116 -8.33 9.59 10.84
N THR A 117 -9.60 9.84 10.51
CA THR A 117 -10.63 10.19 11.51
C THR A 117 -11.13 9.02 12.35
N SER A 118 -10.93 7.79 11.88
CA SER A 118 -11.29 6.57 12.63
C SER A 118 -10.16 6.10 13.55
N GLY A 119 -9.03 6.81 13.61
CA GLY A 119 -7.88 6.35 14.39
C GLY A 119 -7.22 5.10 13.81
N GLY A 120 -7.40 4.83 12.52
CA GLY A 120 -6.85 3.67 11.85
C GLY A 120 -7.78 2.46 11.74
N ASP A 121 -8.98 2.51 12.32
CA ASP A 121 -9.92 1.37 12.39
C ASP A 121 -10.74 1.13 11.11
N ALA A 122 -10.66 2.02 10.11
CA ALA A 122 -11.37 1.84 8.84
C ALA A 122 -10.59 0.89 7.89
N ASP A 123 -11.07 -0.34 7.79
CA ASP A 123 -10.66 -1.38 6.81
C ASP A 123 -11.32 -1.22 5.43
#